data_AF-A0A655FXF1-F1
#
_entry.id   AF-A0A655FXF1-F1
#
_cell.length_a   1.000
_cell.length_b   1.000
_cell.length_c   1.000
_cell.angle_alpha   90.00
_cell.angle_beta   90.00
_cell.angle_gamma   90.00
#
_symmetry.space_group_name_H-M   'P 1'
#
loop_
_entity.id
_entity.type
_entity.pdbx_description
1 polymer ?
#
loop_
_entity_poly.entity_id
_entity_poly.type
_entity_poly.pdbx_seq_one_letter_code
_entity_poly.pdbx_strand_id
1 'polypeptide(L)' 'MVPKVEACLRAVIGGVPSAHIIDGRVTHCVLVELFTDAGTGTKVVRG' A
#
# COMPACT_ATOMS: atom_id res chain seq x y z
N MET A 1 -0.87 13.06 5.50
CA MET A 1 -0.66 12.09 4.40
C MET A 1 0.73 12.19 3.75
N VAL A 2 1.32 13.38 3.64
CA VAL A 2 2.62 13.61 2.97
C VAL A 2 3.72 12.63 3.39
N PRO A 3 4.05 12.42 4.69
CA PRO A 3 5.17 11.55 5.04
C PRO A 3 4.95 10.07 4.71
N LYS A 4 3.68 9.62 4.69
CA LYS A 4 3.32 8.24 4.35
C LYS A 4 3.56 7.98 2.86
N VAL A 5 3.17 8.93 2.01
CA VAL A 5 3.39 8.84 0.56
C VAL A 5 4.88 8.92 0.24
N GLU A 6 5.64 9.81 0.88
CA GLU A 6 7.10 9.90 0.71
C GLU A 6 7.80 8.59 1.10
N ALA A 7 7.37 7.92 2.17
CA ALA A 7 7.91 6.62 2.56
C ALA A 7 7.60 5.54 1.52
N CYS A 8 6.36 5.44 1.04
CA CYS A 8 5.99 4.51 -0.03
C CYS A 8 6.79 4.76 -1.30
N LEU A 9 6.96 6.03 -1.69
CA LEU A 9 7.73 6.42 -2.87
C LEU A 9 9.20 6.02 -2.73
N ARG A 10 9.85 6.32 -1.60
CA ARG A 10 11.23 5.88 -1.34
C ARG A 10 11.37 4.35 -1.41
N ALA A 11 10.40 3.60 -0.89
CA ALA A 11 10.42 2.14 -0.93
C ALA A 11 10.38 1.59 -2.37
N VAL A 12 9.42 2.06 -3.18
CA VAL A 12 9.30 1.58 -4.57
C VAL A 12 10.44 2.06 -5.47
N ILE A 13 10.97 3.27 -5.25
CA ILE A 13 12.18 3.76 -5.92
C ILE A 13 13.39 2.90 -5.52
N GLY A 14 13.47 2.49 -4.26
CA GLY A 14 14.51 1.62 -3.70
C GLY A 14 14.42 0.14 -4.10
N GLY A 15 13.46 -0.24 -4.94
CA GLY A 15 13.37 -1.60 -5.51
C GLY A 15 12.28 -2.49 -4.92
N VAL A 16 11.47 -1.99 -3.98
CA VAL A 16 10.27 -2.73 -3.54
C VAL A 16 9.25 -2.77 -4.69
N PRO A 17 8.70 -3.94 -5.08
CA PRO A 17 7.78 -4.02 -6.22
C PRO A 17 6.53 -3.14 -6.11
N SER A 18 5.96 -3.03 -4.92
CA SER A 18 4.83 -2.15 -4.62
C SER A 18 4.77 -1.80 -3.14
N ALA A 19 4.12 -0.67 -2.82
CA ALA A 19 3.84 -0.26 -1.44
C ALA A 19 2.35 0.07 -1.31
N HIS A 20 1.73 -0.31 -0.20
CA HIS A 20 0.27 -0.25 -0.03
C HIS A 20 -0.08 0.60 1.18
N ILE A 21 -0.98 1.57 1.00
CA ILE A 21 -1.59 2.37 2.07
C ILE A 21 -3.03 1.90 2.22
N ILE A 22 -3.34 1.15 3.27
CA ILE A 22 -4.65 0.54 3.51
C ILE A 22 -5.44 1.25 4.62
N ASP A 23 -6.77 1.17 4.57
CA ASP A 23 -7.64 1.62 5.67
C ASP A 23 -7.66 0.60 6.81
N GLY A 24 -6.95 0.92 7.89
CA GLY A 24 -6.84 0.07 9.08
C GLY A 24 -8.15 -0.15 9.85
N ARG A 25 -9.23 0.59 9.55
CA ARG A 25 -10.54 0.41 10.20
C ARG A 25 -11.31 -0.78 9.63
N VAL A 26 -10.95 -1.25 8.43
CA VAL A 26 -11.53 -2.45 7.84
C VAL A 26 -11.02 -3.68 8.60
N THR A 27 -11.93 -4.51 9.09
CA THR A 27 -11.59 -5.75 9.78
C THR A 27 -10.75 -6.64 8.86
N HIS A 28 -9.63 -7.13 9.37
CA HIS A 28 -8.67 -7.94 8.61
C HIS A 28 -8.10 -7.24 7.36
N CYS A 29 -8.01 -5.90 7.33
CA CYS A 29 -7.51 -5.11 6.18
C CYS A 29 -6.23 -5.67 5.54
N VAL A 30 -5.27 -6.18 6.33
CA VAL A 30 -4.05 -6.81 5.82
C VAL A 30 -4.35 -8.07 5.00
N LEU A 31 -5.23 -8.95 5.51
CA LEU A 31 -5.62 -10.18 4.80
C LEU A 31 -6.42 -9.86 3.55
N VAL A 32 -7.33 -8.87 3.62
CA VAL A 32 -8.12 -8.45 2.46
C VAL A 32 -7.19 -7.93 1.35
N GLU A 33 -6.20 -7.11 1.69
CA GLU A 33 -5.24 -6.58 0.71
C GLU A 33 -4.33 -7.66 0.10
N LEU A 34 -3.99 -8.71 0.86
CA LEU A 34 -3.08 -9.77 0.39
C LEU A 34 -3.78 -10.90 -0.36
N PHE A 35 -5.02 -11.22 0.00
CA PHE A 35 -5.71 -12.43 -0.48
C PHE A 35 -6.92 -12.13 -1.36
N THR A 36 -7.18 -10.86 -1.69
CA THR A 36 -8.30 -10.47 -2.55
C THR A 36 -7.91 -9.34 -3.50
N ASP A 37 -8.56 -9.28 -4.66
CA ASP A 37 -8.43 -8.16 -5.59
C ASP A 37 -9.36 -6.98 -5.26
N ALA A 38 -10.13 -7.08 -4.17
CA ALA A 38 -11.05 -6.02 -3.77
C ALA A 38 -10.30 -4.72 -3.42
N GLY A 39 -9.11 -4.86 -2.81
CA GLY A 39 -8.28 -3.75 -2.33
C GLY A 39 -8.97 -2.95 -1.21
N THR A 40 -8.19 -2.44 -0.26
CA THR A 40 -8.72 -1.61 0.85
C THR A 40 -8.08 -0.23 0.93
N GLY A 41 -7.39 0.19 -0.13
CA GLY A 41 -6.74 1.50 -0.16
C GLY A 41 -5.96 1.80 -1.44
N THR A 42 -4.81 2.45 -1.28
CA THR A 42 -3.98 2.94 -2.38
C THR A 42 -2.74 2.07 -2.57
N LYS A 43 -2.57 1.51 -3.77
CA LYS A 43 -1.35 0.81 -4.19
C LYS A 43 -0.43 1.78 -4.95
N VAL A 44 0.80 1.91 -4.48
CA VAL A 44 1.87 2.68 -5.11
C VAL A 44 2.78 1.69 -5.84
N VAL A 45 3.02 1.93 -7.11
CA VAL A 45 3.92 1.14 -7.97
C VAL A 45 4.93 2.06 -8.64
N ARG A 46 6.08 1.51 -9.04
CA ARG A 46 6.99 2.21 -9.94
C ARG A 46 6.40 2.17 -11.36
N GLY A 47 6.27 3.34 -11.99
CA GLY A 47 5.88 3.45 -13.39
C GLY A 47 6.94 2.93 -14.35
#